data_AF-A0A959H0Z5-F1
#
_entry.id   AF-A0A959H0Z5-F1
#
_cell.length_a   1.000
_cell.length_b   1.000
_cell.length_c   1.000
_cell.angle_alpha   90.00
_cell.angle_beta   90.00
_cell.angle_gamma   90.00
#
_symmetry.space_group_name_H-M   'P 1'
#
loop_
_entity.id
_entity.type
_entity.pdbx_description
1 polymer ?
#
loop_
_entity_poly.entity_id
_entity_poly.type
_entity_poly.pdbx_seq_one_letter_code
_entity_poly.pdbx_strand_id
1 'polypeptide(L)'
;MTEQPKSQEPAPQNTVSRPWQLFRAILRRVENILFGLVLVFITFYLVLQMPAVQNWLINKITGYLSGELQTKVEIRHVDISFFDNVLLDGFYVEDLKGDTLLYAGTLKASLNSNVFSLLNSKLEFDEISLYKARFNIRRAEGEYDNNLQFLIDYFSSPRTKPPKKPSPFSVRVQNLRLRDVEFLQDDAVRGQRMLFRVPSGNIRVNNLDLPSKIVDIRSADFNGFSFFLEERPGHPLPERATPLATAISSSVDSIALALPKQFFQFSVERFSLSEGQFKLDKFGDSPNFVSLPDVMDYEHLRV
;
A
#
# COMPACT_ATOMS: atom_id res chain seq x y z
N MET A 1 -90.88 -22.23 53.92
CA MET A 1 -90.54 -22.96 52.69
C MET A 1 -89.20 -22.45 52.19
N THR A 2 -88.18 -23.26 52.48
CA THR A 2 -86.82 -23.43 51.98
C THR A 2 -86.30 -22.52 50.85
N GLU A 3 -85.24 -21.75 51.15
CA GLU A 3 -84.35 -21.11 50.17
C GLU A 3 -83.38 -22.14 49.56
N GLN A 4 -83.18 -22.09 48.23
CA GLN A 4 -82.18 -22.89 47.51
C GLN A 4 -80.89 -22.07 47.27
N PRO A 5 -79.70 -22.71 47.27
CA PRO A 5 -78.44 -22.00 47.11
C PRO A 5 -78.12 -21.68 45.65
N LYS A 6 -77.49 -20.52 45.45
CA LYS A 6 -77.06 -19.95 44.17
C LYS A 6 -75.83 -20.68 43.63
N SER A 7 -75.95 -21.34 42.47
CA SER A 7 -74.86 -22.00 41.76
C SER A 7 -73.81 -21.00 41.29
N GLN A 8 -72.54 -21.22 41.66
CA GLN A 8 -71.39 -20.48 41.16
C GLN A 8 -71.02 -20.94 39.74
N GLU A 9 -70.89 -19.97 38.83
CA GLU A 9 -70.40 -20.15 37.47
C GLU A 9 -68.86 -20.26 37.48
N PRO A 10 -68.25 -21.27 36.82
CA PRO A 10 -66.80 -21.43 36.81
C PRO A 10 -66.14 -20.36 35.91
N ALA A 11 -65.10 -19.70 36.43
CA ALA A 11 -64.36 -18.66 35.73
C ALA A 11 -63.69 -19.15 34.43
N PRO A 12 -63.60 -18.30 33.37
CA PRO A 12 -63.02 -18.70 32.09
C PRO A 12 -61.51 -18.99 32.20
N GLN A 13 -61.11 -20.21 31.86
CA GLN A 13 -59.71 -20.62 31.78
C GLN A 13 -59.09 -20.12 30.48
N ASN A 14 -58.27 -19.07 30.57
CA ASN A 14 -57.46 -18.55 29.45
C ASN A 14 -56.32 -19.54 29.12
N THR A 15 -56.60 -20.50 28.23
CA THR A 15 -55.60 -21.45 27.73
C THR A 15 -54.81 -20.82 26.58
N VAL A 16 -53.69 -20.18 26.91
CA VAL A 16 -52.71 -19.72 25.92
C VAL A 16 -52.27 -20.92 25.07
N SER A 17 -52.41 -20.82 23.74
CA SER A 17 -52.15 -21.93 22.83
C SER A 17 -50.69 -22.42 22.93
N ARG A 18 -50.50 -23.75 23.08
CA ARG A 18 -49.20 -24.44 23.10
C ARG A 18 -48.17 -23.97 22.04
N PRO A 19 -48.55 -23.68 20.76
CA PRO A 19 -47.60 -23.14 19.78
C PRO A 19 -46.99 -21.78 20.17
N TRP A 20 -47.74 -20.92 20.87
CA TRP A 20 -47.25 -19.60 21.29
C TRP A 20 -46.20 -19.70 22.40
N GLN A 21 -46.33 -20.68 23.30
CA GLN A 21 -45.35 -20.94 24.36
C GLN A 21 -44.02 -21.47 23.79
N LEU A 22 -44.08 -22.36 22.78
CA LEU A 22 -42.90 -22.87 22.08
C LEU A 22 -42.21 -21.77 21.25
N PHE A 23 -42.98 -20.93 20.56
CA PHE A 23 -42.47 -19.77 19.84
C PHE A 23 -41.70 -18.82 20.77
N ARG A 24 -42.29 -18.45 21.92
CA ARG A 24 -41.62 -17.59 22.93
C ARG A 24 -40.39 -18.25 23.56
N ALA A 25 -40.31 -19.58 23.61
CA ALA A 25 -39.13 -20.30 24.08
C ALA A 25 -38.01 -20.32 23.04
N ILE A 26 -38.34 -20.50 21.76
CA ILE A 26 -37.39 -20.41 20.63
C ILE A 26 -36.85 -18.98 20.52
N LEU A 27 -37.71 -17.97 20.59
CA LEU A 27 -37.30 -16.56 20.51
C LEU A 27 -36.28 -16.19 21.58
N ARG A 28 -36.50 -16.63 22.83
CA ARG A 28 -35.54 -16.45 23.94
C ARG A 28 -34.21 -17.18 23.74
N ARG A 29 -34.21 -18.35 23.09
CA ARG A 29 -32.97 -19.05 22.73
C ARG A 29 -32.21 -18.31 21.63
N VAL A 30 -32.91 -17.80 20.62
CA VAL A 30 -32.32 -16.96 19.56
C VAL A 30 -31.74 -15.68 20.14
N GLU A 31 -32.46 -15.03 21.06
CA GLU A 31 -31.99 -13.84 21.78
C GLU A 31 -30.72 -14.13 22.59
N ASN A 32 -30.68 -15.22 23.35
CA ASN A 32 -29.49 -15.60 24.11
C ASN A 32 -28.29 -15.96 23.20
N ILE A 33 -28.54 -16.62 22.06
CA ILE A 33 -27.50 -16.92 21.06
C ILE A 33 -26.98 -15.62 20.45
N LEU A 34 -27.87 -14.69 20.08
CA LEU A 34 -27.51 -13.40 19.52
C LEU A 34 -26.72 -12.58 20.54
N PHE A 35 -27.15 -12.54 21.80
CA PHE A 35 -26.44 -11.88 22.90
C PHE A 35 -25.06 -12.49 23.12
N GLY A 36 -24.96 -13.83 23.16
CA GLY A 36 -23.68 -14.53 23.27
C GLY A 36 -22.75 -14.21 22.08
N LEU A 37 -23.28 -14.16 20.86
CA LEU A 37 -22.52 -13.80 19.67
C LEU A 37 -22.00 -12.37 19.76
N VAL A 38 -22.85 -11.40 20.14
CA VAL A 38 -22.46 -10.01 20.36
C VAL A 38 -21.36 -9.90 21.43
N LEU A 39 -21.48 -10.64 22.53
CA LEU A 39 -20.48 -10.67 23.59
C LEU A 39 -19.13 -11.23 23.10
N VAL A 40 -19.15 -12.26 22.26
CA VAL A 40 -17.94 -12.82 21.63
C VAL A 40 -17.27 -11.78 20.73
N PHE A 41 -18.05 -11.07 19.90
CA PHE A 41 -17.50 -10.01 19.05
C PHE A 41 -16.90 -8.86 19.85
N ILE A 42 -17.56 -8.42 20.93
CA ILE A 42 -17.03 -7.38 21.83
C ILE A 42 -15.74 -7.86 22.50
N THR A 43 -15.73 -9.09 23.01
CA THR A 43 -14.55 -9.67 23.66
C THR A 43 -13.39 -9.77 22.68
N PHE A 44 -13.66 -10.23 21.46
CA PHE A 44 -12.65 -10.33 20.40
C PHE A 44 -12.08 -8.95 20.04
N TYR A 45 -12.94 -7.94 19.90
CA TYR A 45 -12.52 -6.55 19.67
C TYR A 45 -11.60 -6.03 20.80
N LEU A 46 -11.97 -6.24 22.06
CA LEU A 46 -11.16 -5.83 23.20
C LEU A 46 -9.79 -6.53 23.23
N VAL A 47 -9.73 -7.80 22.84
CA VAL A 47 -8.47 -8.55 22.73
C VAL A 47 -7.56 -7.97 21.64
N LEU A 48 -8.10 -7.63 20.47
CA LEU A 48 -7.34 -7.00 19.39
C LEU A 48 -6.77 -5.62 19.80
N GLN A 49 -7.45 -4.92 20.70
CA GLN A 49 -6.99 -3.64 21.24
C GLN A 49 -5.92 -3.78 22.33
N MET A 50 -5.63 -4.99 22.81
CA MET A 50 -4.59 -5.19 23.83
C MET A 50 -3.18 -4.95 23.26
N PRO A 51 -2.32 -4.18 23.95
CA PRO A 51 -0.94 -3.92 23.51
C PRO A 51 -0.13 -5.21 23.28
N ALA A 52 -0.39 -6.26 24.05
CA ALA A 52 0.27 -7.56 23.87
C ALA A 52 -0.02 -8.19 22.50
N VAL A 53 -1.27 -8.08 22.03
CA VAL A 53 -1.70 -8.62 20.73
C VAL A 53 -1.15 -7.77 19.59
N GLN A 54 -1.15 -6.44 19.73
CA GLN A 54 -0.55 -5.53 18.76
C GLN A 54 0.96 -5.77 18.61
N ASN A 55 1.70 -5.90 19.72
CA ASN A 55 3.13 -6.20 19.71
C ASN A 55 3.42 -7.58 19.11
N TRP A 56 2.59 -8.58 19.41
CA TRP A 56 2.70 -9.90 18.79
C TRP A 56 2.52 -9.82 17.26
N LEU A 57 1.53 -9.06 16.80
CA LEU A 57 1.28 -8.85 15.37
C LEU A 57 2.42 -8.11 14.68
N ILE A 58 2.96 -7.05 15.30
CA ILE A 58 4.15 -6.33 14.83
C ILE A 58 5.29 -7.31 14.61
N ASN A 59 5.69 -8.05 15.66
CA ASN A 59 6.80 -9.00 15.59
C ASN A 59 6.58 -10.09 14.55
N LYS A 60 5.33 -10.53 14.37
CA LYS A 60 4.99 -11.54 13.36
C LYS A 60 5.16 -11.00 11.94
N ILE A 61 4.65 -9.80 11.68
CA ILE A 61 4.72 -9.15 10.35
C ILE A 61 6.17 -8.78 10.03
N THR A 62 6.85 -8.08 10.93
CA THR A 62 8.25 -7.65 10.73
C THR A 62 9.18 -8.84 10.61
N GLY A 63 9.03 -9.87 11.44
CA GLY A 63 9.84 -11.09 11.37
C GLY A 63 9.63 -11.86 10.05
N TYR A 64 8.39 -11.95 9.58
CA TYR A 64 8.08 -12.57 8.28
C TYR A 64 8.68 -11.76 7.12
N LEU A 65 8.41 -10.45 7.06
CA LEU A 65 8.90 -9.60 5.98
C LEU A 65 10.43 -9.49 5.98
N SER A 66 11.06 -9.38 7.16
CA SER A 66 12.52 -9.29 7.25
C SER A 66 13.20 -10.57 6.80
N GLY A 67 12.64 -11.73 7.17
CA GLY A 67 13.17 -13.03 6.73
C GLY A 67 12.96 -13.28 5.24
N GLU A 68 11.85 -12.82 4.69
CA GLU A 68 11.53 -13.04 3.27
C GLU A 68 12.31 -12.09 2.35
N LEU A 69 12.44 -10.83 2.76
CA LEU A 69 13.15 -9.79 1.99
C LEU A 69 14.65 -9.76 2.28
N GLN A 70 15.12 -10.53 3.27
CA GLN A 70 16.51 -10.57 3.74
C GLN A 70 17.06 -9.17 4.08
N THR A 71 16.19 -8.30 4.58
CA THR A 71 16.51 -6.94 5.01
C THR A 71 15.76 -6.60 6.28
N LYS A 72 16.16 -5.53 6.97
CA LYS A 72 15.50 -5.07 8.17
C LYS A 72 14.16 -4.41 7.84
N VAL A 73 13.09 -4.94 8.43
CA VAL A 73 11.76 -4.33 8.39
C VAL A 73 11.31 -4.03 9.81
N GLU A 74 10.96 -2.79 10.08
CA GLU A 74 10.48 -2.36 11.39
C GLU A 74 9.10 -1.70 11.28
N ILE A 75 8.27 -1.92 12.29
CA ILE A 75 6.99 -1.24 12.49
C ILE A 75 6.98 -0.82 13.95
N ARG A 76 6.77 0.47 14.23
CA ARG A 76 6.77 0.99 15.60
C ARG A 76 5.47 0.67 16.31
N HIS A 77 4.35 0.85 15.63
CA HIS A 77 3.03 0.63 16.21
C HIS A 77 2.03 0.17 15.14
N VAL A 78 1.07 -0.65 15.55
CA VAL A 78 -0.03 -1.15 14.72
C VAL A 78 -1.32 -0.88 15.48
N ASP A 79 -2.21 -0.12 14.86
CA ASP A 79 -3.57 0.09 15.34
C ASP A 79 -4.55 -0.52 14.34
N ILE A 80 -5.43 -1.39 14.84
CA ILE A 80 -6.54 -1.96 14.08
C ILE A 80 -7.81 -1.31 14.63
N SER A 81 -8.19 -0.21 13.99
CA SER A 81 -9.32 0.62 14.39
C SER A 81 -10.55 0.22 13.61
N PHE A 82 -11.53 -0.41 14.27
CA PHE A 82 -12.67 -1.06 13.59
C PHE A 82 -12.18 -2.18 12.63
N PHE A 83 -13.00 -3.19 12.34
CA PHE A 83 -12.54 -4.41 11.63
C PHE A 83 -12.09 -4.18 10.17
N ASP A 84 -12.12 -2.93 9.71
CA ASP A 84 -11.87 -2.48 8.36
C ASP A 84 -10.70 -1.48 8.24
N ASN A 85 -10.11 -0.95 9.32
CA ASN A 85 -8.95 -0.04 9.19
C ASN A 85 -7.71 -0.60 9.87
N VAL A 86 -6.60 -0.58 9.14
CA VAL A 86 -5.26 -0.88 9.65
C VAL A 86 -4.39 0.36 9.53
N LEU A 87 -3.75 0.74 10.63
CA LEU A 87 -2.81 1.85 10.69
C LEU A 87 -1.46 1.33 11.18
N LEU A 88 -0.43 1.57 10.38
CA LEU A 88 0.96 1.24 10.68
C LEU A 88 1.71 2.54 10.89
N ASP A 89 2.24 2.74 12.10
CA ASP A 89 3.09 3.89 12.41
C ASP A 89 4.56 3.50 12.42
N GLY A 90 5.38 4.33 11.79
CA GLY A 90 6.82 4.14 11.66
C GLY A 90 7.17 2.85 10.91
N PHE A 91 6.52 2.60 9.77
CA PHE A 91 6.91 1.50 8.88
C PHE A 91 8.23 1.85 8.19
N TYR A 92 9.23 0.99 8.35
CA TYR A 92 10.59 1.19 7.86
C TYR A 92 11.07 -0.07 7.16
N VAL A 93 11.68 0.10 5.98
CA VAL A 93 12.36 -0.93 5.22
C VAL A 93 13.75 -0.41 4.89
N GLU A 94 14.76 -1.16 5.32
CA GLU A 94 16.16 -0.91 5.02
C GLU A 94 16.52 -1.51 3.66
N ASP A 95 17.48 -0.91 2.97
CA ASP A 95 18.13 -1.56 1.83
C ASP A 95 19.23 -2.53 2.28
N LEU A 96 19.77 -3.32 1.35
CA LEU A 96 20.81 -4.31 1.66
C LEU A 96 22.15 -3.69 2.11
N LYS A 97 22.28 -2.37 2.09
CA LYS A 97 23.49 -1.64 2.50
C LYS A 97 23.32 -0.89 3.83
N GLY A 98 22.17 -1.01 4.48
CA GLY A 98 21.91 -0.36 5.77
C GLY A 98 21.41 1.08 5.66
N ASP A 99 20.93 1.53 4.50
CA ASP A 99 20.28 2.84 4.35
C ASP A 99 18.75 2.67 4.20
N THR A 100 18.01 3.76 4.36
CA THR A 100 16.55 3.78 4.25
C THR A 100 16.11 3.60 2.80
N LEU A 101 15.50 2.46 2.48
CA LEU A 101 14.79 2.27 1.20
C LEU A 101 13.41 2.92 1.25
N LEU A 102 12.64 2.61 2.28
CA LEU A 102 11.28 3.11 2.48
C LEU A 102 11.06 3.44 3.95
N TYR A 103 10.53 4.62 4.22
CA TYR A 103 9.98 4.99 5.51
C TYR A 103 8.59 5.58 5.33
N ALA A 104 7.64 5.23 6.18
CA ALA A 104 6.35 5.88 6.29
C ALA A 104 6.08 6.21 7.76
N GLY A 105 5.91 7.50 8.05
CA GLY A 105 5.50 7.96 9.38
C GLY A 105 4.19 7.33 9.80
N THR A 106 3.19 7.37 8.90
CA THR A 106 1.93 6.63 9.03
C THR A 106 1.52 6.07 7.68
N LEU A 107 1.17 4.78 7.65
CA LEU A 107 0.52 4.09 6.54
C LEU A 107 -0.83 3.59 7.03
N LYS A 108 -1.92 4.17 6.50
CA LYS A 108 -3.28 3.74 6.81
C LYS A 108 -3.89 3.03 5.59
N ALA A 109 -4.51 1.90 5.82
CA ALA A 109 -5.27 1.16 4.82
C ALA A 109 -6.68 0.89 5.35
N SER A 110 -7.69 1.43 4.65
CA SER A 110 -9.11 1.24 4.94
C SER A 110 -9.66 0.23 3.92
N LEU A 111 -10.07 -0.93 4.42
CA LEU A 111 -10.74 -1.99 3.66
C LEU A 111 -12.19 -1.61 3.40
N ASN A 112 -12.71 -2.06 2.26
CA ASN A 112 -14.13 -1.94 1.97
C ASN A 112 -14.95 -2.72 2.99
N SER A 113 -16.01 -2.09 3.49
CA SER A 113 -16.98 -2.65 4.44
C SER A 113 -17.61 -3.99 4.06
N ASN A 114 -17.50 -4.43 2.79
CA ASN A 114 -17.95 -5.74 2.36
C ASN A 114 -16.98 -6.85 2.77
N VAL A 115 -16.99 -7.23 4.06
CA VAL A 115 -16.15 -8.29 4.66
C VAL A 115 -16.24 -9.63 3.89
N PHE A 116 -17.34 -9.88 3.17
CA PHE A 116 -17.50 -11.06 2.31
C PHE A 116 -16.55 -11.09 1.10
N SER A 117 -15.95 -9.96 0.70
CA SER A 117 -14.94 -9.92 -0.37
C SER A 117 -13.64 -10.61 0.05
N LEU A 118 -13.29 -10.55 1.35
CA LEU A 118 -12.11 -11.19 1.93
C LEU A 118 -12.19 -12.72 1.80
N LEU A 119 -13.39 -13.29 1.94
CA LEU A 119 -13.64 -14.73 1.77
C LEU A 119 -13.39 -15.21 0.33
N ASN A 120 -13.46 -14.30 -0.65
CA ASN A 120 -13.23 -14.57 -2.07
C ASN A 120 -11.82 -14.17 -2.55
N SER A 121 -10.87 -13.97 -1.62
CA SER A 121 -9.49 -13.53 -1.90
C SER A 121 -9.40 -12.16 -2.61
N LYS A 122 -10.41 -11.30 -2.45
CA LYS A 122 -10.42 -9.95 -3.01
C LYS A 122 -10.17 -8.94 -1.88
N LEU A 123 -9.01 -8.28 -1.94
CA LEU A 123 -8.71 -7.14 -1.07
C LEU A 123 -9.10 -5.87 -1.80
N GLU A 124 -10.15 -5.22 -1.30
CA GLU A 124 -10.59 -3.92 -1.80
C GLU A 124 -10.36 -2.89 -0.70
N PHE A 125 -9.56 -1.88 -1.01
CA PHE A 125 -9.28 -0.75 -0.15
C PHE A 125 -10.06 0.46 -0.63
N ASP A 126 -10.90 1.01 0.24
CA ASP A 126 -11.59 2.28 -0.02
C ASP A 126 -10.57 3.44 -0.03
N GLU A 127 -9.56 3.37 0.83
CA GLU A 127 -8.51 4.37 0.91
C GLU A 127 -7.18 3.78 1.39
N ILE A 128 -6.10 4.15 0.73
CA ILE A 128 -4.73 4.01 1.24
C ILE A 128 -4.19 5.40 1.47
N SER A 129 -3.67 5.68 2.67
CA SER A 129 -3.09 6.97 3.02
C SER A 129 -1.63 6.81 3.46
N LEU A 130 -0.75 7.62 2.87
CA LEU A 130 0.66 7.75 3.24
C LEU A 130 0.92 9.13 3.83
N TYR A 131 1.50 9.15 5.02
CA TYR A 131 1.92 10.37 5.71
C TYR A 131 3.40 10.32 6.07
N LYS A 132 4.14 11.40 5.78
CA LYS A 132 5.58 11.49 6.04
C LYS A 132 6.34 10.31 5.44
N ALA A 133 6.07 10.02 4.17
CA ALA A 133 6.70 8.90 3.48
C ALA A 133 7.97 9.37 2.76
N ARG A 134 9.02 8.56 2.82
CA ARG A 134 10.30 8.76 2.14
C ARG A 134 10.63 7.46 1.41
N PHE A 135 10.89 7.54 0.10
CA PHE A 135 11.31 6.40 -0.68
C PHE A 135 12.57 6.77 -1.47
N ASN A 136 13.65 6.02 -1.25
CA ASN A 136 14.96 6.34 -1.80
C ASN A 136 15.44 5.19 -2.69
N ILE A 137 15.44 5.43 -4.00
CA ILE A 137 16.15 4.57 -4.95
C ILE A 137 17.54 5.14 -5.14
N ARG A 138 18.57 4.33 -4.90
CA ARG A 138 19.96 4.73 -5.12
C ARG A 138 20.70 3.70 -5.95
N ARG A 139 21.49 4.19 -6.90
CA ARG A 139 22.44 3.41 -7.67
C ARG A 139 23.80 4.08 -7.56
N ALA A 140 24.72 3.41 -6.86
CA ALA A 140 26.05 3.96 -6.65
C ALA A 140 26.89 3.84 -7.93
N GLU A 141 27.99 4.61 -7.98
CA GLU A 141 28.96 4.51 -9.05
C GLU A 141 29.55 3.09 -9.10
N GLY A 142 29.79 2.55 -10.30
CA GLY A 142 30.29 1.19 -10.44
C GLY A 142 29.21 0.09 -10.38
N GLU A 143 27.97 0.41 -9.99
CA GLU A 143 26.93 -0.60 -9.78
C GLU A 143 25.97 -0.76 -10.97
N TYR A 144 25.67 -2.00 -11.33
CA TYR A 144 24.71 -2.29 -12.40
C TYR A 144 23.26 -2.12 -11.96
N ASP A 145 22.96 -2.50 -10.72
CA ASP A 145 21.60 -2.48 -10.18
C ASP A 145 21.47 -1.42 -9.09
N ASN A 146 20.24 -1.00 -8.80
CA ASN A 146 19.95 -0.09 -7.70
C ASN A 146 19.57 -0.87 -6.42
N ASN A 147 19.45 -0.14 -5.32
CA ASN A 147 19.06 -0.69 -4.02
C ASN A 147 17.61 -1.23 -3.96
N LEU A 148 16.80 -1.13 -5.01
CA LEU A 148 15.45 -1.72 -5.10
C LEU A 148 15.45 -3.11 -5.77
N GLN A 149 16.54 -3.49 -6.44
CA GLN A 149 16.60 -4.69 -7.28
C GLN A 149 16.21 -5.97 -6.51
N PHE A 150 16.63 -6.11 -5.25
CA PHE A 150 16.29 -7.28 -4.44
C PHE A 150 14.78 -7.47 -4.23
N LEU A 151 14.01 -6.37 -4.12
CA LEU A 151 12.55 -6.44 -4.06
C LEU A 151 11.96 -6.85 -5.41
N ILE A 152 12.49 -6.31 -6.50
CA ILE A 152 12.06 -6.67 -7.85
C ILE A 152 12.28 -8.16 -8.08
N ASP A 153 13.46 -8.68 -7.76
CA ASP A 153 13.81 -10.10 -7.90
C ASP A 153 12.91 -11.00 -7.06
N TYR A 154 12.62 -10.58 -5.82
CA TYR A 154 11.72 -11.29 -4.92
C TYR A 154 10.30 -11.45 -5.51
N PHE A 155 9.72 -10.36 -6.04
CA PHE A 155 8.35 -10.39 -6.58
C PHE A 155 8.25 -10.99 -7.99
N SER A 156 9.35 -11.05 -8.74
CA SER A 156 9.38 -11.58 -10.11
C SER A 156 9.82 -13.05 -10.21
N SER A 157 10.38 -13.61 -9.14
CA SER A 157 10.82 -15.01 -9.09
C SER A 157 9.63 -16.01 -9.18
N PRO A 158 9.68 -17.00 -10.10
CA PRO A 158 8.66 -18.04 -10.18
C PRO A 158 8.62 -18.86 -8.87
N ARG A 159 7.44 -18.94 -8.23
CA ARG A 159 7.28 -19.75 -7.03
C ARG A 159 7.42 -21.24 -7.37
N THR A 160 8.34 -21.94 -6.71
CA THR A 160 8.67 -23.37 -6.89
C THR A 160 7.51 -24.33 -6.64
N LYS A 161 6.41 -23.87 -6.01
CA LYS A 161 5.15 -24.61 -5.91
C LYS A 161 4.00 -23.66 -6.24
N PRO A 162 3.36 -23.77 -7.42
CA PRO A 162 2.14 -23.03 -7.67
C PRO A 162 1.06 -23.48 -6.67
N PRO A 163 0.26 -22.56 -6.12
CA PRO A 163 -0.82 -22.93 -5.21
C PRO A 163 -1.80 -23.88 -5.92
N LYS A 164 -2.29 -24.91 -5.20
CA LYS A 164 -3.21 -25.95 -5.71
C LYS A 164 -4.50 -25.39 -6.34
N LYS A 165 -4.82 -24.13 -6.07
CA LYS A 165 -5.78 -23.31 -6.80
C LYS A 165 -5.18 -21.91 -7.00
N PRO A 166 -5.00 -21.42 -8.23
CA PRO A 166 -4.75 -20.00 -8.46
C PRO A 166 -6.05 -19.26 -8.13
N SER A 167 -6.22 -18.83 -6.89
CA SER A 167 -7.21 -17.80 -6.59
C SER A 167 -6.61 -16.48 -7.09
N PRO A 168 -7.24 -15.76 -8.03
CA PRO A 168 -6.74 -14.48 -8.47
C PRO A 168 -6.82 -13.53 -7.28
N PHE A 169 -5.69 -13.33 -6.61
CA PHE A 169 -5.55 -12.30 -5.59
C PHE A 169 -5.65 -10.96 -6.30
N SER A 170 -6.82 -10.33 -6.21
CA SER A 170 -7.06 -9.01 -6.79
C SER A 170 -6.97 -7.96 -5.69
N VAL A 171 -6.10 -6.98 -5.88
CA VAL A 171 -6.01 -5.79 -5.03
C VAL A 171 -6.66 -4.64 -5.77
N ARG A 172 -7.67 -4.03 -5.17
CA ARG A 172 -8.30 -2.81 -5.67
C ARG A 172 -8.11 -1.69 -4.67
N VAL A 173 -7.78 -0.50 -5.16
CA VAL A 173 -7.65 0.71 -4.34
C VAL A 173 -8.52 1.77 -4.99
N GLN A 174 -9.43 2.39 -4.25
CA GLN A 174 -10.31 3.44 -4.80
C GLN A 174 -9.69 4.83 -4.65
N ASN A 175 -9.07 5.11 -3.49
CA ASN A 175 -8.44 6.40 -3.20
C ASN A 175 -7.04 6.19 -2.65
N LEU A 176 -6.09 7.00 -3.12
CA LEU A 176 -4.74 7.10 -2.58
C LEU A 176 -4.50 8.54 -2.12
N ARG A 177 -4.29 8.72 -0.82
CA ARG A 177 -4.02 10.02 -0.20
C ARG A 177 -2.55 10.13 0.19
N LEU A 178 -1.91 11.19 -0.25
CA LEU A 178 -0.50 11.46 0.00
C LEU A 178 -0.40 12.75 0.81
N ARG A 179 0.37 12.74 1.90
CA ARG A 179 0.70 13.94 2.67
C ARG A 179 2.16 13.90 3.10
N ASP A 180 2.93 14.90 2.70
CA ASP A 180 4.37 14.97 2.94
C ASP A 180 5.06 13.66 2.46
N VAL A 181 4.94 13.38 1.17
CA VAL A 181 5.59 12.23 0.52
C VAL A 181 6.76 12.72 -0.31
N GLU A 182 7.91 12.07 -0.18
CA GLU A 182 9.11 12.36 -0.96
C GLU A 182 9.64 11.08 -1.61
N PHE A 183 9.92 11.16 -2.90
CA PHE A 183 10.60 10.13 -3.67
C PHE A 183 11.92 10.71 -4.17
N LEU A 184 13.01 10.06 -3.80
CA LEU A 184 14.35 10.39 -4.24
C LEU A 184 14.88 9.24 -5.11
N GLN A 185 15.33 9.57 -6.31
CA GLN A 185 16.15 8.68 -7.12
C GLN A 185 17.52 9.33 -7.32
N ASP A 186 18.58 8.67 -6.88
CA ASP A 186 19.96 9.11 -7.07
C ASP A 186 20.72 8.04 -7.86
N ASP A 187 21.00 8.32 -9.13
CA ASP A 187 21.70 7.42 -10.05
C ASP A 187 23.04 8.02 -10.45
N ALA A 188 24.11 7.60 -9.76
CA ALA A 188 25.47 8.07 -10.02
C ALA A 188 26.03 7.57 -11.36
N VAL A 189 25.56 6.41 -11.85
CA VAL A 189 25.97 5.86 -13.15
C VAL A 189 25.45 6.74 -14.29
N ARG A 190 24.21 7.21 -14.17
CA ARG A 190 23.61 8.14 -15.14
C ARG A 190 23.97 9.60 -14.88
N GLY A 191 24.50 9.91 -13.69
CA GLY A 191 24.71 11.28 -13.24
C GLY A 191 23.39 12.03 -13.08
N GLN A 192 22.36 11.37 -12.55
CA GLN A 192 21.03 11.95 -12.45
C GLN A 192 20.47 11.80 -11.04
N ARG A 193 20.04 12.92 -10.44
CA ARG A 193 19.30 12.95 -9.19
C ARG A 193 17.93 13.56 -9.42
N MET A 194 16.89 12.79 -9.15
CA MET A 194 15.49 13.21 -9.24
C MET A 194 14.86 13.22 -7.86
N LEU A 195 14.16 14.29 -7.54
CA LEU A 195 13.48 14.46 -6.28
C LEU A 195 12.05 14.93 -6.55
N PHE A 196 11.08 14.12 -6.16
CA PHE A 196 9.65 14.40 -6.24
C PHE A 196 9.15 14.61 -4.82
N ARG A 197 8.56 15.77 -4.54
CA ARG A 197 7.87 16.02 -3.27
C ARG A 197 6.40 16.25 -3.53
N VAL A 198 5.57 15.64 -2.70
CA VAL A 198 4.11 15.73 -2.72
C VAL A 198 3.66 16.15 -1.31
N PRO A 199 3.55 17.47 -1.04
CA PRO A 199 3.00 17.95 0.22
C PRO A 199 1.57 17.48 0.45
N SER A 200 0.74 17.53 -0.59
CA SER A 200 -0.62 16.98 -0.58
C SER A 200 -0.99 16.41 -1.94
N GLY A 201 -1.50 15.18 -1.97
CA GLY A 201 -2.00 14.52 -3.18
C GLY A 201 -3.24 13.68 -2.88
N ASN A 202 -4.20 13.68 -3.80
CA ASN A 202 -5.37 12.81 -3.77
C ASN A 202 -5.58 12.20 -5.15
N ILE A 203 -5.46 10.87 -5.22
CA ILE A 203 -5.56 10.11 -6.46
C ILE A 203 -6.74 9.17 -6.34
N ARG A 204 -7.72 9.32 -7.21
CA ARG A 204 -8.89 8.42 -7.31
C ARG A 204 -8.69 7.47 -8.46
N VAL A 205 -8.77 6.18 -8.19
CA VAL A 205 -8.49 5.10 -9.14
C VAL A 205 -9.80 4.40 -9.49
N ASN A 206 -10.07 4.26 -10.79
CA ASN A 206 -11.20 3.49 -11.30
C ASN A 206 -10.87 1.99 -11.33
N ASN A 207 -9.71 1.68 -11.91
CA ASN A 207 -9.24 0.31 -12.13
C ASN A 207 -7.73 0.21 -11.89
N LEU A 208 -7.32 -0.82 -11.16
CA LEU A 208 -5.92 -1.20 -10.96
C LEU A 208 -5.81 -2.70 -11.23
N ASP A 209 -5.40 -3.05 -12.45
CA ASP A 209 -5.18 -4.43 -12.87
C ASP A 209 -3.68 -4.63 -13.05
N LEU A 210 -3.02 -5.09 -11.98
CA LEU A 210 -1.58 -5.37 -12.00
C LEU A 210 -1.22 -6.52 -12.97
N PRO A 211 -1.98 -7.64 -13.04
CA PRO A 211 -1.77 -8.68 -14.05
C PRO A 211 -1.83 -8.18 -15.50
N SER A 212 -2.87 -7.42 -15.85
CA SER A 212 -3.01 -6.84 -17.21
C SER A 212 -2.19 -5.56 -17.40
N LYS A 213 -1.54 -5.07 -16.33
CA LYS A 213 -0.75 -3.82 -16.29
C LYS A 213 -1.55 -2.58 -16.69
N ILE A 214 -2.81 -2.51 -16.30
CA ILE A 214 -3.70 -1.38 -16.59
C ILE A 214 -3.93 -0.58 -15.30
N VAL A 215 -3.73 0.73 -15.38
CA VAL A 215 -3.99 1.68 -14.30
C VAL A 215 -4.86 2.80 -14.83
N ASP A 216 -6.15 2.80 -14.45
CA ASP A 216 -7.11 3.84 -14.82
C ASP A 216 -7.42 4.76 -13.64
N ILE A 217 -7.07 6.04 -13.79
CA ILE A 217 -7.14 7.07 -12.76
C ILE A 217 -8.26 8.05 -13.13
N ARG A 218 -9.26 8.16 -12.25
CA ARG A 218 -10.37 9.11 -12.40
C ARG A 218 -9.94 10.55 -12.14
N SER A 219 -9.18 10.77 -11.06
CA SER A 219 -8.62 12.08 -10.78
C SER A 219 -7.29 11.97 -10.07
N ALA A 220 -6.37 12.88 -10.38
CA ALA A 220 -5.14 13.07 -9.63
C ALA A 220 -4.97 14.55 -9.34
N ASP A 221 -5.16 14.91 -8.08
CA ASP A 221 -5.17 16.28 -7.58
C ASP A 221 -3.95 16.48 -6.67
N PHE A 222 -3.02 17.35 -7.06
CA PHE A 222 -1.80 17.63 -6.31
C PHE A 222 -1.72 19.11 -5.94
N ASN A 223 -1.38 19.39 -4.67
CA ASN A 223 -1.09 20.74 -4.20
C ASN A 223 0.34 20.83 -3.66
N GLY A 224 1.12 21.78 -4.19
CA GLY A 224 2.51 22.02 -3.82
C GLY A 224 3.49 20.97 -4.37
N PHE A 225 3.09 20.17 -5.37
CA PHE A 225 3.99 19.16 -5.93
C PHE A 225 5.23 19.81 -6.54
N SER A 226 6.40 19.28 -6.18
CA SER A 226 7.67 19.80 -6.69
C SER A 226 8.51 18.68 -7.29
N PHE A 227 9.06 18.94 -8.46
CA PHE A 227 10.02 18.07 -9.14
C PHE A 227 11.35 18.79 -9.33
N PHE A 228 12.43 18.19 -8.84
CA PHE A 228 13.78 18.66 -9.02
C PHE A 228 14.57 17.58 -9.75
N LEU A 229 15.14 17.93 -10.90
CA LEU A 229 16.09 17.11 -11.64
C LEU A 229 17.45 17.81 -11.60
N GLU A 230 18.46 17.10 -11.14
CA GLU A 230 19.85 17.52 -11.19
C GLU A 230 20.61 16.55 -12.09
N GLU A 231 21.24 17.09 -13.12
CA GLU A 231 22.12 16.37 -14.05
C GLU A 231 23.57 16.70 -13.73
N ARG A 232 24.39 15.67 -13.57
CA ARG A 232 25.83 15.70 -13.30
C ARG A 232 26.55 14.81 -14.32
N PRO A 233 27.87 14.92 -14.47
CA PRO A 233 28.63 13.94 -15.23
C PRO A 233 28.38 12.52 -14.70
N GLY A 234 27.88 11.64 -15.57
CA GLY A 234 27.65 10.22 -15.25
C GLY A 234 28.85 9.35 -15.59
N HIS A 235 28.91 8.17 -14.99
CA HIS A 235 29.92 7.15 -15.25
C HIS A 235 29.25 5.88 -15.79
N PRO A 236 28.82 5.86 -17.08
CA PRO A 236 28.10 4.72 -17.64
C PRO A 236 28.97 3.47 -17.63
N LEU A 237 28.39 2.36 -17.18
CA LEU A 237 29.04 1.06 -17.18
C LEU A 237 28.96 0.41 -18.57
N PRO A 238 29.95 -0.41 -18.94
CA PRO A 238 29.84 -1.25 -20.12
C PRO A 238 28.62 -2.17 -20.01
N GLU A 239 28.15 -2.70 -21.13
CA GLU A 239 27.03 -3.63 -21.13
C GLU A 239 27.36 -4.88 -20.30
N ARG A 240 26.42 -5.31 -19.46
CA ARG A 240 26.61 -6.48 -18.59
C ARG A 240 26.85 -7.71 -19.45
N ALA A 241 28.01 -8.36 -19.30
CA ALA A 241 28.32 -9.59 -20.00
C ALA A 241 27.31 -10.69 -19.57
N THR A 242 26.38 -11.05 -20.47
CA THR A 242 25.49 -12.19 -20.25
C THR A 242 26.29 -13.50 -20.35
N PRO A 243 26.19 -14.41 -19.37
CA PRO A 243 26.81 -15.73 -19.47
C PRO A 243 26.37 -16.45 -20.75
N LEU A 244 27.29 -17.14 -21.44
CA LEU A 244 27.00 -17.82 -22.71
C LEU A 244 25.79 -18.77 -22.62
N ALA A 245 25.62 -19.45 -21.48
CA ALA A 245 24.46 -20.32 -21.22
C ALA A 245 23.14 -19.54 -21.15
N THR A 246 23.14 -18.34 -20.56
CA THR A 246 21.98 -17.44 -20.50
C THR A 246 21.69 -16.83 -21.86
N ALA A 247 22.73 -16.48 -22.64
CA ALA A 247 22.58 -15.99 -24.00
C ALA A 247 21.94 -17.05 -24.92
N ILE A 248 22.39 -18.31 -24.82
CA ILE A 248 21.83 -19.42 -25.61
C ILE A 248 20.40 -19.77 -25.15
N SER A 249 20.13 -19.88 -23.84
CA SER A 249 18.75 -20.10 -23.33
C SER A 249 17.81 -18.96 -23.74
N SER A 250 18.26 -17.70 -23.61
CA SER A 250 17.47 -16.54 -24.02
C SER A 250 17.17 -16.53 -25.51
N SER A 251 18.10 -17.00 -26.36
CA SER A 251 17.89 -17.10 -27.82
C SER A 251 16.90 -18.20 -28.20
N VAL A 252 16.86 -19.31 -27.46
CA VAL A 252 15.91 -20.41 -27.67
C VAL A 252 14.52 -20.05 -27.12
N ASP A 253 14.45 -19.41 -25.94
CA ASP A 253 13.20 -18.91 -25.35
C ASP A 253 12.59 -17.74 -26.13
N SER A 254 13.42 -16.88 -26.75
CA SER A 254 12.93 -15.77 -27.59
C SER A 254 12.41 -16.22 -28.97
N ILE A 255 12.79 -17.42 -29.44
CA ILE A 255 12.14 -18.07 -30.59
C ILE A 255 10.75 -18.60 -30.20
N ALA A 256 10.52 -18.93 -28.93
CA ALA A 256 9.26 -19.53 -28.45
C ALA A 256 8.26 -18.53 -27.83
N LEU A 257 8.68 -17.39 -27.27
CA LEU A 257 7.80 -16.40 -26.64
C LEU A 257 8.35 -14.96 -26.72
N ALA A 258 8.45 -14.39 -27.92
CA ALA A 258 8.49 -12.94 -28.06
C ALA A 258 7.07 -12.34 -27.90
N LEU A 259 6.43 -12.59 -26.75
CA LEU A 259 5.30 -11.75 -26.35
C LEU A 259 5.84 -10.32 -26.20
N PRO A 260 5.19 -9.29 -26.78
CA PRO A 260 5.63 -7.93 -26.59
C PRO A 260 5.71 -7.65 -25.09
N LYS A 261 6.84 -7.07 -24.64
CA LYS A 261 7.02 -6.65 -23.25
C LYS A 261 5.89 -5.68 -22.91
N GLN A 262 4.83 -6.18 -22.27
CA GLN A 262 3.67 -5.37 -21.93
C GLN A 262 4.11 -4.31 -20.92
N PHE A 263 3.95 -3.04 -21.27
CA PHE A 263 4.18 -1.91 -20.37
C PHE A 263 2.91 -1.60 -19.60
N PHE A 264 3.05 -0.90 -18.47
CA PHE A 264 1.89 -0.36 -17.79
C PHE A 264 1.21 0.70 -18.65
N GLN A 265 -0.10 0.57 -18.81
CA GLN A 265 -0.96 1.54 -19.48
C GLN A 265 -1.61 2.41 -18.42
N PHE A 266 -1.38 3.72 -18.50
CA PHE A 266 -1.95 4.70 -17.58
C PHE A 266 -2.95 5.58 -18.31
N SER A 267 -4.18 5.68 -17.80
CA SER A 267 -5.17 6.67 -18.21
C SER A 267 -5.48 7.59 -17.03
N VAL A 268 -5.62 8.89 -17.29
CA VAL A 268 -6.02 9.89 -16.29
C VAL A 268 -7.13 10.73 -16.89
N GLU A 269 -8.33 10.66 -16.33
CA GLU A 269 -9.48 11.43 -16.80
C GLU A 269 -9.36 12.91 -16.41
N ARG A 270 -8.99 13.19 -15.15
CA ARG A 270 -8.74 14.56 -14.67
C ARG A 270 -7.43 14.64 -13.92
N PHE A 271 -6.62 15.63 -14.29
CA PHE A 271 -5.37 15.94 -13.61
C PHE A 271 -5.39 17.41 -13.20
N SER A 272 -5.07 17.68 -11.93
CA SER A 272 -5.00 19.03 -11.38
C SER A 272 -3.72 19.19 -10.57
N LEU A 273 -3.02 20.28 -10.82
CA LEU A 273 -1.80 20.66 -10.13
C LEU A 273 -1.88 22.13 -9.72
N SER A 274 -1.84 22.40 -8.41
CA SER A 274 -1.74 23.76 -7.86
C SER A 274 -0.40 23.96 -7.15
N GLU A 275 0.13 25.19 -7.24
CA GLU A 275 1.37 25.60 -6.55
C GLU A 275 2.58 24.72 -6.87
N GLY A 276 2.62 24.16 -8.09
CA GLY A 276 3.68 23.24 -8.51
C GLY A 276 5.01 23.93 -8.78
N GLN A 277 6.12 23.21 -8.57
CA GLN A 277 7.47 23.68 -8.87
C GLN A 277 8.23 22.65 -9.70
N PHE A 278 8.94 23.12 -10.74
CA PHE A 278 9.80 22.29 -11.56
C PHE A 278 11.16 22.97 -11.67
N LYS A 279 12.23 22.28 -11.25
CA LYS A 279 13.61 22.77 -11.37
C LYS A 279 14.44 21.74 -12.11
N LEU A 280 15.21 22.22 -13.08
CA LEU A 280 16.29 21.50 -13.72
C LEU A 280 17.60 22.20 -13.37
N ASP A 281 18.55 21.45 -12.85
CA ASP A 281 19.90 21.90 -12.53
C ASP A 281 20.88 21.08 -13.35
N LYS A 282 21.70 21.72 -14.17
CA LYS A 282 22.68 21.04 -15.03
C LYS A 282 24.08 21.46 -14.61
N PHE A 283 24.83 20.50 -14.08
CA PHE A 283 26.20 20.72 -13.65
C PHE A 283 27.06 21.19 -14.85
N GLY A 284 27.69 22.35 -14.73
CA GLY A 284 28.53 22.94 -15.79
C GLY A 284 27.80 23.85 -16.79
N ASP A 285 26.46 23.95 -16.71
CA ASP A 285 25.65 24.88 -17.53
C ASP A 285 25.42 26.23 -16.82
N SER A 286 26.22 26.52 -15.78
CA SER A 286 26.45 27.92 -15.41
C SER A 286 27.00 28.60 -16.66
N PRO A 287 26.41 29.72 -17.11
CA PRO A 287 26.86 30.37 -18.34
C PRO A 287 28.38 30.50 -18.25
N ASN A 288 29.10 29.89 -19.20
CA ASN A 288 30.55 30.00 -19.27
C ASN A 288 30.88 31.49 -19.28
N PHE A 289 31.25 32.04 -18.12
CA PHE A 289 31.70 33.40 -17.99
C PHE A 289 33.09 33.43 -18.60
N VAL A 290 33.15 33.68 -19.90
CA VAL A 290 34.39 34.04 -20.58
C VAL A 290 34.67 35.50 -20.23
N SER A 291 34.99 35.79 -18.97
CA SER A 291 35.75 37.00 -18.70
C SER A 291 37.12 36.78 -19.34
N LEU A 292 37.45 37.58 -20.35
CA LEU A 292 38.81 37.67 -20.85
C LEU A 292 39.77 37.85 -19.64
N PRO A 293 40.99 37.28 -19.65
CA PRO A 293 41.88 37.23 -18.48
C PRO A 293 42.22 38.57 -17.79
N ASP A 294 41.78 39.70 -18.33
CA ASP A 294 42.06 41.06 -17.82
C ASP A 294 40.81 41.98 -17.77
N VAL A 295 39.59 41.45 -17.82
CA VAL A 295 38.38 42.27 -17.75
C VAL A 295 37.59 41.96 -16.48
N MET A 296 37.56 42.93 -15.56
CA MET A 296 36.68 42.92 -14.38
C MET A 296 35.22 43.05 -14.83
N ASP A 297 34.40 42.10 -14.41
CA ASP A 297 32.96 42.07 -14.69
C ASP A 297 32.19 42.85 -13.61
N TYR A 298 31.81 44.08 -13.94
CA TYR A 298 31.10 44.99 -13.04
C TYR A 298 29.58 44.72 -12.98
N GLU A 299 29.01 43.92 -13.89
CA GLU A 299 27.58 43.62 -13.90
C GLU A 299 27.20 42.56 -12.85
N HIS A 300 28.19 41.91 -12.25
CA HIS A 300 28.01 40.79 -11.31
C HIS A 300 28.58 41.06 -9.91
N LEU A 301 28.97 42.31 -9.62
CA LEU A 301 29.20 42.76 -8.24
C LEU A 301 27.86 42.79 -7.50
N ARG A 302 27.52 41.68 -6.83
CA ARG A 302 26.42 41.68 -5.87
C ARG A 302 26.83 42.48 -4.64
N VAL A 303 26.16 43.60 -4.42
CA VAL A 303 26.14 44.34 -3.14
C VAL A 303 25.23 43.62 -2.15
#